data_AF-A0A6F8YCK6-F1
#
_entry.id   AF-A0A6F8YCK6-F1
#
_cell.length_a   1.000
_cell.length_b   1.000
_cell.length_c   1.000
_cell.angle_alpha   90.00
_cell.angle_beta   90.00
_cell.angle_gamma   90.00
#
_symmetry.space_group_name_H-M   'P 1'
#
loop_
_entity.id
_entity.type
_entity.pdbx_description
1 polymer ?
#
loop_
_entity_poly.entity_id
_entity_poly.type
_entity_poly.pdbx_seq_one_letter_code
_entity_poly.pdbx_strand_id
1 'polypeptide(L)'
;MVQHGQPVPAGAHPPDPPVRLAGQIVNLIRQSPQLRELTTSPLMCALTCGVFLDRGPAALAGPEIYSAFVDMLIERRDIERGIERPRLPRSVASIFLEDLACYMLRNGFTEVPRERVLRRFAEISDTLTHGAPPSDAVLTALLVESGMLVEPEVDRIRFLHQTLQEFLAAQWFLHNDELAPLVGRAHEPVWRATLVMAVAQARHRQSEELLSRLLDRFREDRLRRPALAGLLQECVRNTHRLDPSLRRAAEDAWQTTGSDPGQSWFLWLNSADPSTTSSLTGWLLAEPTLRHGGGLTFVELPYSEQPTPPPDMHHPACLRMRGRVGLGDLVDAAVAWRNVQPSTDHFDLVISVPESSMLVRISPDHP
;
A
#
# COMPACT_ATOMS: atom_id res chain seq x y z
N MET A 1 45.96 -40.05 29.04
CA MET A 1 45.77 -38.62 28.69
C MET A 1 45.47 -38.50 27.21
N VAL A 2 44.77 -37.45 26.81
CA VAL A 2 44.14 -37.14 25.50
C VAL A 2 42.69 -37.66 25.41
N GLN A 3 41.70 -36.99 26.01
CA GLN A 3 40.95 -35.78 25.61
C GLN A 3 40.04 -35.92 24.37
N HIS A 4 38.74 -35.95 24.67
CA HIS A 4 37.54 -35.44 23.98
C HIS A 4 37.60 -35.03 22.50
N GLY A 5 36.84 -35.75 21.68
CA GLY A 5 36.11 -35.17 20.55
C GLY A 5 34.61 -35.27 20.79
N GLN A 6 33.96 -34.17 21.18
CA GLN A 6 32.50 -34.07 21.07
C GLN A 6 32.12 -33.85 19.60
N PRO A 7 31.05 -34.47 19.09
CA PRO A 7 30.47 -34.08 17.81
C PRO A 7 29.71 -32.76 17.97
N VAL A 8 30.00 -31.81 17.08
CA VAL A 8 29.26 -30.55 16.90
C VAL A 8 27.82 -30.89 16.47
N PRO A 9 26.77 -30.30 17.07
CA PRO A 9 25.41 -30.53 16.60
C PRO A 9 25.17 -29.72 15.31
N ALA A 10 25.07 -30.41 14.18
CA ALA A 10 24.53 -29.86 12.94
C ALA A 10 23.01 -29.69 13.11
N GLY A 11 22.60 -28.60 13.75
CA GLY A 11 21.21 -28.16 13.86
C GLY A 11 20.72 -27.54 12.55
N ALA A 12 20.61 -28.33 11.48
CA ALA A 12 19.79 -27.96 10.34
C ALA A 12 18.40 -28.55 10.58
N HIS A 13 17.48 -27.72 11.09
CA HIS A 13 16.06 -28.09 11.14
C HIS A 13 15.60 -28.43 9.71
N PRO A 14 14.84 -29.51 9.49
CA PRO A 14 14.26 -29.77 8.18
C PRO A 14 13.38 -28.57 7.78
N PRO A 15 13.38 -28.17 6.49
CA PRO A 15 12.55 -27.07 6.03
C PRO A 15 11.09 -27.35 6.41
N ASP A 16 10.40 -26.32 6.90
CA ASP A 16 9.01 -26.43 7.31
C ASP A 16 8.17 -26.98 6.14
N PRO A 17 7.23 -27.92 6.39
CA PRO A 17 6.43 -28.49 5.32
C PRO A 17 5.60 -27.40 4.63
N PRO A 18 5.33 -27.50 3.31
CA PRO A 18 4.66 -26.45 2.53
C PRO A 18 3.35 -25.96 3.14
N VAL A 19 2.56 -26.85 3.75
CA VAL A 19 1.30 -26.53 4.44
C VAL A 19 1.52 -25.60 5.63
N ARG A 20 2.61 -25.78 6.39
CA ARG A 20 2.96 -24.93 7.53
C ARG A 20 3.42 -23.55 7.07
N LEU A 21 4.25 -23.48 6.03
CA LEU A 21 4.66 -22.21 5.40
C LEU A 21 3.46 -21.44 4.85
N ALA A 22 2.54 -22.12 4.18
CA ALA A 22 1.28 -21.52 3.72
C ALA A 22 0.44 -20.96 4.87
N GLY A 23 0.31 -21.69 5.98
CA GLY A 23 -0.38 -21.21 7.17
C GLY A 23 0.27 -19.97 7.79
N GLN A 24 1.61 -19.94 7.87
CA GLN A 24 2.37 -18.81 8.39
C GLN A 24 2.16 -17.54 7.55
N ILE A 25 2.30 -17.63 6.22
CA ILE A 25 2.14 -16.46 5.35
C ILE A 25 0.70 -15.96 5.29
N VAL A 26 -0.29 -16.86 5.30
CA VAL A 26 -1.71 -16.45 5.36
C VAL A 26 -2.02 -15.69 6.65
N ASN A 27 -1.49 -16.15 7.79
CA ASN A 27 -1.65 -15.43 9.06
C ASN A 27 -0.96 -14.07 9.03
N LEU A 28 0.24 -13.98 8.44
CA LEU A 28 0.96 -12.72 8.29
C LEU A 28 0.17 -11.73 7.42
N ILE A 29 -0.38 -12.19 6.29
CA ILE A 29 -1.24 -11.37 5.41
C ILE A 29 -2.46 -10.90 6.19
N ARG A 30 -3.16 -11.78 6.91
CA ARG A 30 -4.36 -11.40 7.69
C ARG A 30 -4.08 -10.34 8.75
N GLN A 31 -2.90 -10.34 9.34
CA GLN A 31 -2.51 -9.41 10.41
C GLN A 31 -2.00 -8.06 9.91
N SER A 32 -1.69 -7.92 8.62
CA SER A 32 -1.13 -6.69 8.03
C SER A 32 -2.05 -6.12 6.94
N PRO A 33 -2.72 -4.98 7.19
CA PRO A 33 -3.55 -4.32 6.18
C PRO A 33 -2.81 -4.05 4.87
N GLN A 34 -1.54 -3.64 4.96
CA GLN A 34 -0.67 -3.38 3.81
C GLN A 34 -0.45 -4.65 2.97
N LEU A 35 -0.22 -5.80 3.61
CA LEU A 35 -0.08 -7.07 2.89
C LEU A 35 -1.40 -7.51 2.26
N ARG A 36 -2.54 -7.32 2.93
CA ARG A 36 -3.85 -7.65 2.33
C ARG A 36 -4.09 -6.84 1.07
N GLU A 37 -3.85 -5.53 1.12
CA GLU A 37 -3.99 -4.64 -0.04
C GLU A 37 -3.06 -5.07 -1.18
N LEU A 38 -1.77 -5.30 -0.89
CA LEU A 38 -0.81 -5.74 -1.89
C LEU A 38 -1.21 -7.07 -2.53
N THR A 39 -1.65 -8.04 -1.74
CA THR A 39 -1.94 -9.41 -2.22
C THR A 39 -3.28 -9.57 -2.94
N THR A 40 -4.07 -8.50 -3.10
CA THR A 40 -5.25 -8.48 -4.00
C THR A 40 -4.87 -8.69 -5.47
N SER A 41 -3.64 -8.31 -5.85
CA SER A 41 -3.06 -8.59 -7.16
C SER A 41 -2.36 -9.96 -7.15
N PRO A 42 -2.71 -10.90 -8.04
CA PRO A 42 -2.08 -12.23 -8.08
C PRO A 42 -0.55 -12.17 -8.24
N LEU A 43 -0.06 -11.18 -8.99
CA LEU A 43 1.36 -10.93 -9.16
C LEU A 43 2.02 -10.55 -7.84
N MET A 44 1.43 -9.60 -7.11
CA MET A 44 1.97 -9.14 -5.83
C MET A 44 1.87 -10.22 -4.76
N CYS A 45 0.82 -11.06 -4.80
CA CYS A 45 0.72 -12.27 -3.98
C CYS A 45 1.88 -13.23 -4.26
N ALA A 46 2.17 -13.51 -5.54
CA ALA A 46 3.32 -14.34 -5.92
C ALA A 46 4.66 -13.73 -5.45
N LEU A 47 4.84 -12.42 -5.56
CA LEU A 47 6.04 -11.73 -5.06
C LEU A 47 6.16 -11.81 -3.54
N THR A 48 5.05 -11.64 -2.83
CA THR A 48 4.97 -11.75 -1.35
C THR A 48 5.37 -13.16 -0.91
N CYS A 49 4.82 -14.18 -1.55
CA CYS A 49 5.22 -15.58 -1.34
C CYS A 49 6.71 -15.81 -1.67
N GLY A 50 7.19 -15.28 -2.78
CA GLY A 50 8.59 -15.40 -3.20
C GLY A 50 9.56 -14.81 -2.16
N VAL A 51 9.28 -13.59 -1.69
CA VAL A 51 10.09 -12.91 -0.67
C VAL A 51 10.03 -13.67 0.66
N PHE A 52 8.83 -14.12 1.07
CA PHE A 52 8.67 -14.92 2.29
C PHE A 52 9.57 -16.17 2.27
N LEU A 53 9.61 -16.89 1.15
CA LEU A 53 10.43 -18.10 1.00
C LEU A 53 11.93 -17.79 0.90
N ASP A 54 12.31 -16.63 0.35
CA ASP A 54 13.71 -16.23 0.15
C ASP A 54 14.36 -15.66 1.41
N ARG A 55 13.65 -14.74 2.06
CA ARG A 55 14.18 -13.83 3.09
C ARG A 55 13.47 -13.95 4.43
N GLY A 56 12.43 -14.79 4.50
CA GLY A 56 11.63 -15.00 5.69
C GLY A 56 10.62 -13.87 5.98
N PRO A 57 9.83 -14.02 7.06
CA PRO A 57 8.73 -13.11 7.39
C PRO A 57 9.17 -11.68 7.70
N ALA A 58 10.40 -11.48 8.20
CA ALA A 58 10.90 -10.15 8.55
C ALA A 58 11.03 -9.23 7.31
N ALA A 59 11.26 -9.79 6.13
CA ALA A 59 11.34 -9.04 4.88
C ALA A 59 9.97 -8.56 4.36
N LEU A 60 8.87 -9.00 4.98
CA LEU A 60 7.50 -8.56 4.67
C LEU A 60 6.95 -7.57 5.70
N ALA A 61 7.76 -7.17 6.68
CA ALA A 61 7.38 -6.16 7.64
C ALA A 61 7.70 -4.76 7.09
N GLY A 62 6.84 -3.80 7.40
CA GLY A 62 7.14 -2.38 7.19
C GLY A 62 7.38 -1.98 5.73
N PRO A 63 8.09 -0.86 5.50
CA PRO A 63 8.42 -0.40 4.16
C PRO A 63 9.49 -1.23 3.44
N GLU A 64 10.18 -2.13 4.16
CA GLU A 64 11.24 -2.99 3.61
C GLU A 64 10.71 -3.99 2.57
N ILE A 65 9.40 -4.25 2.56
CA ILE A 65 8.76 -5.16 1.60
C ILE A 65 9.00 -4.77 0.14
N TYR A 66 8.94 -3.47 -0.18
CA TYR A 66 9.09 -3.00 -1.55
C TYR A 66 10.54 -3.11 -2.01
N SER A 67 11.50 -2.79 -1.14
CA SER A 67 12.90 -3.08 -1.40
C SER A 67 13.11 -4.59 -1.60
N ALA A 68 12.52 -5.43 -0.75
CA ALA A 68 12.66 -6.89 -0.89
C ALA A 68 12.12 -7.40 -2.24
N PHE A 69 11.03 -6.82 -2.77
CA PHE A 69 10.55 -7.12 -4.12
C PHE A 69 11.55 -6.72 -5.21
N VAL A 70 12.05 -5.48 -5.16
CA VAL A 70 13.02 -4.97 -6.14
C VAL A 70 14.29 -5.81 -6.10
N ASP A 71 14.81 -6.12 -4.91
CA ASP A 71 16.00 -6.95 -4.73
C ASP A 71 15.79 -8.35 -5.28
N MET A 72 14.70 -9.02 -4.90
CA MET A 72 14.41 -10.36 -5.37
C MET A 72 14.31 -10.41 -6.91
N LEU A 73 13.66 -9.42 -7.53
CA LEU A 73 13.51 -9.36 -8.98
C LEU A 73 14.84 -9.09 -9.70
N ILE A 74 15.66 -8.18 -9.18
CA ILE A 74 16.97 -7.87 -9.79
C ILE A 74 17.97 -9.03 -9.58
N GLU A 75 17.95 -9.71 -8.43
CA GLU A 75 19.00 -10.65 -8.02
C GLU A 75 18.71 -12.11 -8.41
N ARG A 76 17.45 -12.54 -8.48
CA ARG A 76 17.14 -13.98 -8.31
C ARG A 76 16.70 -14.73 -9.57
N ARG A 77 16.23 -14.08 -10.63
CA ARG A 77 15.42 -14.82 -11.63
C ARG A 77 16.14 -15.85 -12.50
N ASP A 78 17.47 -15.97 -12.45
CA ASP A 78 18.23 -16.91 -13.29
C ASP A 78 18.96 -18.05 -12.56
N ILE A 79 18.83 -18.17 -11.23
CA ILE A 79 19.45 -19.32 -10.53
C ILE A 79 18.78 -20.65 -10.96
N GLU A 80 17.49 -20.63 -11.32
CA GLU A 80 16.75 -21.85 -11.68
C GLU A 80 16.96 -22.30 -13.14
N ARG A 81 17.56 -21.47 -14.02
CA ARG A 81 17.69 -21.77 -15.46
C ARG A 81 19.08 -22.15 -15.94
N GLY A 82 20.11 -22.05 -15.08
CA GLY A 82 21.48 -22.50 -15.41
C GLY A 82 22.13 -21.78 -16.61
N ILE A 83 21.66 -20.58 -16.96
CA ILE A 83 22.20 -19.80 -18.08
C ILE A 83 23.14 -18.73 -17.50
N GLU A 84 24.44 -18.86 -17.76
CA GLU A 84 25.43 -17.83 -17.44
C GLU A 84 25.31 -16.67 -18.45
N ARG A 85 24.48 -15.68 -18.13
CA ARG A 85 24.50 -14.37 -18.80
C ARG A 85 25.10 -13.31 -17.88
N PRO A 86 25.87 -12.35 -18.42
CA PRO A 86 26.41 -11.26 -17.63
C PRO A 86 25.26 -10.39 -17.11
N ARG A 87 25.02 -10.45 -15.80
CA ARG A 87 23.93 -9.72 -15.13
C ARG A 87 24.28 -8.24 -15.00
N LEU A 88 23.26 -7.40 -15.13
CA LEU A 88 23.36 -5.99 -14.76
C LEU A 88 23.55 -5.88 -13.23
N PRO A 89 24.64 -5.29 -12.72
CA PRO A 89 24.81 -5.11 -11.29
C PRO A 89 23.64 -4.34 -10.70
N ARG A 90 23.19 -4.71 -9.49
CA ARG A 90 22.05 -4.05 -8.83
C ARG A 90 22.17 -2.54 -8.79
N SER A 91 23.34 -2.02 -8.40
CA SER A 91 23.61 -0.59 -8.33
C SER A 91 23.42 0.11 -9.68
N VAL A 92 23.76 -0.56 -10.78
CA VAL A 92 23.57 -0.04 -12.14
C VAL A 92 22.10 -0.14 -12.55
N ALA A 93 21.45 -1.28 -12.31
CA ALA A 93 20.03 -1.48 -12.61
C ALA A 93 19.14 -0.44 -11.92
N SER A 94 19.40 -0.14 -10.64
CA SER A 94 18.68 0.88 -9.88
C SER A 94 18.75 2.25 -10.55
N ILE A 95 19.91 2.68 -11.06
CA ILE A 95 20.04 3.99 -11.72
C ILE A 95 19.09 4.12 -12.92
N PHE A 96 19.05 3.12 -13.79
CA PHE A 96 18.17 3.10 -14.96
C PHE A 96 16.68 3.02 -14.58
N LEU A 97 16.35 2.18 -13.59
CA LEU A 97 14.98 1.96 -13.15
C LEU A 97 14.42 3.18 -12.42
N GLU A 98 15.18 3.81 -11.53
CA GLU A 98 14.81 5.03 -10.82
C GLU A 98 14.56 6.19 -11.79
N ASP A 99 15.47 6.40 -12.76
CA ASP A 99 15.32 7.44 -13.77
C ASP A 99 14.07 7.22 -14.65
N LEU A 100 13.85 5.99 -15.13
CA LEU A 100 12.67 5.66 -15.92
C LEU A 100 11.37 5.82 -15.11
N ALA A 101 11.38 5.40 -13.85
CA ALA A 101 10.23 5.51 -12.96
C ALA A 101 9.84 6.98 -12.72
N CYS A 102 10.82 7.84 -12.42
CA CYS A 102 10.61 9.28 -12.28
C CYS A 102 10.10 9.90 -13.58
N TYR A 103 10.70 9.54 -14.72
CA TYR A 103 10.26 10.01 -16.02
C TYR A 103 8.79 9.68 -16.30
N MET A 104 8.41 8.43 -16.09
CA MET A 104 7.04 7.98 -16.30
C MET A 104 6.07 8.70 -15.37
N LEU A 105 6.41 8.83 -14.08
CA LEU A 105 5.59 9.53 -13.09
C LEU A 105 5.38 11.01 -13.45
N ARG A 106 6.46 11.74 -13.81
CA ARG A 106 6.38 13.16 -14.18
C ARG A 106 5.44 13.41 -15.36
N ASN A 107 5.49 12.52 -16.35
CA ASN A 107 4.72 12.63 -17.58
C ASN A 107 3.36 11.92 -17.53
N GLY A 108 3.02 11.24 -16.42
CA GLY A 108 1.77 10.49 -16.30
C GLY A 108 1.69 9.27 -17.22
N PHE A 109 2.83 8.66 -17.56
CA PHE A 109 2.87 7.48 -18.42
C PHE A 109 2.73 6.20 -17.61
N THR A 110 1.83 5.33 -18.05
CA THR A 110 1.77 3.92 -17.63
C THR A 110 2.62 3.03 -18.53
N GLU A 111 2.80 3.42 -19.79
CA GLU A 111 3.61 2.73 -20.80
C GLU A 111 4.40 3.75 -21.64
N VAL A 112 5.60 3.35 -22.08
CA VAL A 112 6.51 4.19 -22.87
C VAL A 112 6.96 3.44 -24.12
N PRO A 113 7.02 4.10 -25.31
CA PRO A 113 7.60 3.48 -26.49
C PRO A 113 9.03 2.98 -26.24
N ARG A 114 9.35 1.77 -26.71
CA ARG A 114 10.67 1.14 -26.57
C ARG A 114 11.81 2.04 -27.02
N GLU A 115 11.65 2.68 -28.18
CA GLU A 115 12.64 3.63 -28.72
C GLU A 115 12.93 4.79 -27.76
N ARG A 116 11.91 5.27 -27.03
CA ARG A 116 12.08 6.35 -26.06
C ARG A 116 12.76 5.88 -24.78
N VAL A 117 12.49 4.65 -24.34
CA VAL A 117 13.23 4.02 -23.23
C VAL A 117 14.70 3.86 -23.61
N LEU A 118 15.00 3.37 -24.81
CA LEU A 118 16.37 3.20 -25.30
C LEU A 118 17.14 4.52 -25.36
N ARG A 119 16.53 5.60 -25.89
CA ARG A 119 17.15 6.93 -25.88
C ARG A 119 17.46 7.41 -24.48
N ARG A 120 16.52 7.26 -23.55
CA ARG A 120 16.72 7.65 -22.16
C ARG A 120 17.83 6.83 -21.49
N PHE A 121 17.88 5.53 -21.75
CA PHE A 121 18.97 4.69 -21.26
C PHE A 121 20.32 5.08 -21.87
N ALA A 122 20.38 5.48 -23.14
CA ALA A 122 21.61 6.00 -23.72
C ALA A 122 22.08 7.29 -23.01
N GLU A 123 21.16 8.22 -22.73
CA GLU A 123 21.47 9.45 -21.98
C GLU A 123 22.03 9.15 -20.57
N ILE A 124 21.47 8.15 -19.87
CA ILE A 124 21.98 7.72 -18.56
C ILE A 124 23.34 7.03 -18.67
N SER A 125 23.52 6.17 -19.67
CA SER A 125 24.79 5.49 -19.91
C SER A 125 25.97 6.47 -20.07
N ASP A 126 25.74 7.62 -20.72
CA ASP A 126 26.76 8.66 -20.90
C ASP A 126 27.21 9.32 -19.58
N THR A 127 26.41 9.18 -18.51
CA THR A 127 26.74 9.71 -17.17
C THR A 127 27.57 8.75 -16.31
N LEU A 128 27.68 7.47 -16.70
CA LEU A 128 28.31 6.43 -15.90
C LEU A 128 29.84 6.39 -16.07
N THR A 129 30.58 6.64 -14.98
CA THR A 129 32.05 6.78 -14.99
C THR A 129 32.82 5.49 -15.28
N HIS A 130 32.24 4.33 -14.98
CA HIS A 130 32.91 3.03 -15.14
C HIS A 130 32.48 2.31 -16.44
N GLY A 131 31.86 3.06 -17.37
CA GLY A 131 31.21 2.50 -18.55
C GLY A 131 29.88 1.82 -18.22
N ALA A 132 28.98 1.83 -19.19
CA ALA A 132 27.69 1.16 -19.12
C ALA A 132 27.55 0.17 -20.27
N PRO A 133 26.81 -0.93 -20.10
CA PRO A 133 26.39 -1.73 -21.25
C PRO A 133 25.57 -0.87 -22.24
N PRO A 134 25.53 -1.24 -23.53
CA PRO A 134 24.63 -0.61 -24.50
C PRO A 134 23.18 -0.57 -24.00
N SER A 135 22.43 0.47 -24.36
CA SER A 135 21.05 0.68 -23.89
C SER A 135 20.12 -0.50 -24.18
N ASP A 136 20.34 -1.20 -25.31
CA ASP A 136 19.60 -2.40 -25.68
C ASP A 136 19.93 -3.59 -24.78
N ALA A 137 21.18 -3.74 -24.37
CA ALA A 137 21.61 -4.77 -23.44
C ALA A 137 21.02 -4.52 -22.05
N VAL A 138 21.04 -3.27 -21.58
CA VAL A 138 20.39 -2.86 -20.32
C VAL A 138 18.90 -3.16 -20.35
N LEU A 139 18.19 -2.72 -21.39
CA LEU A 139 16.75 -2.98 -21.53
C LEU A 139 16.45 -4.47 -21.60
N THR A 140 17.27 -5.25 -22.32
CA THR A 140 17.12 -6.71 -22.41
C THR A 140 17.28 -7.37 -21.03
N ALA A 141 18.28 -6.97 -20.24
CA ALA A 141 18.47 -7.47 -18.88
C ALA A 141 17.27 -7.12 -17.98
N LEU A 142 16.73 -5.91 -18.10
CA LEU A 142 15.57 -5.48 -17.31
C LEU A 142 14.26 -6.18 -17.71
N LEU A 143 14.10 -6.58 -18.98
CA LEU A 143 12.93 -7.32 -19.48
C LEU A 143 13.01 -8.83 -19.22
N VAL A 144 14.14 -9.45 -19.56
CA VAL A 144 14.27 -10.91 -19.64
C VAL A 144 14.79 -11.50 -18.34
N GLU A 145 15.84 -10.90 -17.77
CA GLU A 145 16.53 -11.44 -16.60
C GLU A 145 15.80 -11.01 -15.33
N SER A 146 15.72 -9.70 -15.05
CA SER A 146 15.04 -9.25 -13.82
C SER A 146 13.50 -9.34 -13.92
N GLY A 147 12.94 -9.10 -15.12
CA GLY A 147 11.50 -8.94 -15.31
C GLY A 147 10.90 -7.72 -14.61
N MET A 148 11.73 -6.76 -14.18
CA MET A 148 11.28 -5.49 -13.59
C MET A 148 10.47 -4.67 -14.60
N LEU A 149 10.84 -4.78 -15.87
CA LEU A 149 10.09 -4.24 -16.99
C LEU A 149 9.40 -5.36 -17.75
N VAL A 150 8.30 -5.03 -18.40
CA VAL A 150 7.56 -5.93 -19.30
C VAL A 150 7.18 -5.19 -20.58
N GLU A 151 7.04 -5.96 -21.65
CA GLU A 151 6.59 -5.50 -22.96
C GLU A 151 5.19 -6.11 -23.25
N PRO A 152 4.10 -5.51 -22.72
CA PRO A 152 2.75 -6.07 -22.87
C PRO A 152 2.27 -6.07 -24.32
N GLU A 153 2.68 -5.06 -25.09
CA GLU A 153 2.44 -4.91 -26.52
C GLU A 153 3.77 -4.64 -27.22
N VAL A 154 3.85 -4.93 -28.51
CA VAL A 154 5.06 -4.70 -29.31
C VAL A 154 5.49 -3.23 -29.17
N ASP A 155 6.75 -3.04 -28.80
CA ASP A 155 7.40 -1.75 -28.58
C ASP A 155 6.78 -0.87 -27.48
N ARG A 156 6.00 -1.43 -26.55
CA ARG A 156 5.48 -0.74 -25.36
C ARG A 156 6.11 -1.29 -24.11
N ILE A 157 6.80 -0.45 -23.35
CA ILE A 157 7.49 -0.86 -22.12
C ILE A 157 6.77 -0.27 -20.91
N ARG A 158 6.57 -1.07 -19.87
CA ARG A 158 6.13 -0.62 -18.55
C ARG A 158 6.79 -1.39 -17.43
N PHE A 159 6.64 -0.88 -16.21
CA PHE A 159 6.96 -1.65 -15.01
C PHE A 159 6.05 -2.86 -14.88
N LEU A 160 6.60 -3.93 -14.29
CA LEU A 160 5.86 -5.15 -13.96
C LEU A 160 4.61 -4.84 -13.13
N HIS A 161 4.73 -3.91 -12.16
CA HIS A 161 3.63 -3.39 -11.35
C HIS A 161 3.80 -1.91 -11.03
N GLN A 162 2.68 -1.18 -10.93
CA GLN A 162 2.64 0.26 -10.63
C GLN A 162 3.33 0.59 -9.29
N THR A 163 3.13 -0.23 -8.26
CA THR A 163 3.77 -0.03 -6.94
C THR A 163 5.30 -0.08 -7.00
N LEU A 164 5.88 -0.89 -7.89
CA LEU A 164 7.34 -0.93 -8.07
C LEU A 164 7.83 0.37 -8.74
N GLN A 165 7.06 0.89 -9.71
CA GLN A 165 7.33 2.19 -10.31
C GLN A 165 7.27 3.31 -9.26
N GLU A 166 6.24 3.35 -8.42
CA GLU A 166 6.09 4.36 -7.36
C GLU A 166 7.24 4.31 -6.35
N PHE A 167 7.64 3.10 -5.95
CA PHE A 167 8.77 2.89 -5.05
C PHE A 167 10.09 3.41 -5.63
N LEU A 168 10.39 3.07 -6.90
CA LEU A 168 11.60 3.51 -7.59
C LEU A 168 11.59 5.01 -7.91
N ALA A 169 10.43 5.57 -8.26
CA ALA A 169 10.29 7.01 -8.46
C ALA A 169 10.53 7.77 -7.14
N ALA A 170 10.04 7.24 -6.02
CA ALA A 170 10.32 7.78 -4.70
C ALA A 170 11.82 7.76 -4.38
N GLN A 171 12.53 6.66 -4.67
CA GLN A 171 14.00 6.59 -4.53
C GLN A 171 14.70 7.68 -5.33
N TRP A 172 14.31 7.85 -6.60
CA TRP A 172 14.89 8.89 -7.45
C TRP A 172 14.77 10.28 -6.80
N PHE A 173 13.60 10.66 -6.30
CA PHE A 173 13.40 11.97 -5.66
C PHE A 173 14.23 12.15 -4.40
N LEU A 174 14.38 11.09 -3.59
CA LEU A 174 15.19 11.13 -2.37
C LEU A 174 16.69 11.22 -2.68
N HIS A 175 17.17 10.46 -3.67
CA HIS A 175 18.57 10.46 -4.08
C HIS A 175 18.99 11.79 -4.72
N ASN A 176 18.07 12.47 -5.42
CA ASN A 176 18.32 13.76 -6.08
C ASN A 176 17.92 14.98 -5.21
N ASP A 177 17.44 14.77 -3.98
CA ASP A 177 16.94 15.81 -3.07
C ASP A 177 15.84 16.71 -3.68
N GLU A 178 15.07 16.16 -4.63
CA GLU A 178 14.00 16.87 -5.34
C GLU A 178 12.64 16.63 -4.66
N LEU A 179 12.46 17.16 -3.45
CA LEU A 179 11.29 16.86 -2.61
C LEU A 179 10.03 17.67 -2.95
N ALA A 180 10.18 18.84 -3.58
CA ALA A 180 9.06 19.77 -3.82
C ALA A 180 7.94 19.18 -4.71
N PRO A 181 8.22 18.46 -5.82
CA PRO A 181 7.17 17.89 -6.67
C PRO A 181 6.29 16.87 -5.94
N LEU A 182 6.87 16.06 -5.06
CA LEU A 182 6.14 15.07 -4.26
C LEU A 182 5.06 15.74 -3.40
N VAL A 183 5.42 16.84 -2.73
CA VAL A 183 4.47 17.61 -1.91
C VAL A 183 3.50 18.39 -2.77
N GLY A 184 3.95 18.99 -3.87
CA GLY A 184 3.12 19.81 -4.77
C GLY A 184 2.01 19.03 -5.49
N ARG A 185 2.24 17.74 -5.77
CA ARG A 185 1.27 16.87 -6.47
C ARG A 185 0.62 15.81 -5.59
N ALA A 186 0.90 15.81 -4.28
CA ALA A 186 0.41 14.86 -3.26
C ALA A 186 -1.11 14.56 -3.21
N HIS A 187 -1.94 15.36 -3.87
CA HIS A 187 -3.39 15.17 -3.96
C HIS A 187 -3.80 14.26 -5.13
N GLU A 188 -2.90 14.04 -6.09
CA GLU A 188 -3.10 13.12 -7.21
C GLU A 188 -2.79 11.68 -6.75
N PRO A 189 -3.60 10.67 -7.09
CA PRO A 189 -3.47 9.32 -6.53
C PRO A 189 -2.07 8.70 -6.62
N VAL A 190 -1.45 8.75 -7.81
CA VAL A 190 -0.11 8.16 -8.04
C VAL A 190 0.98 8.93 -7.28
N TRP A 191 0.86 10.25 -7.19
CA TRP A 191 1.80 11.09 -6.44
C TRP A 191 1.64 10.94 -4.94
N ARG A 192 0.41 10.74 -4.47
CA ARG A 192 0.11 10.39 -3.08
C ARG A 192 0.84 9.10 -2.69
N ALA A 193 0.65 8.03 -3.47
CA ALA A 193 1.32 6.75 -3.23
C ALA A 193 2.85 6.91 -3.26
N THR A 194 3.39 7.61 -4.26
CA THR A 194 4.83 7.89 -4.36
C THR A 194 5.36 8.68 -3.16
N LEU A 195 4.61 9.68 -2.64
CA LEU A 195 5.02 10.45 -1.46
C LEU A 195 5.06 9.56 -0.20
N VAL A 196 4.07 8.66 -0.02
CA VAL A 196 4.08 7.71 1.10
C VAL A 196 5.29 6.79 1.01
N MET A 197 5.59 6.26 -0.19
CA MET A 197 6.79 5.46 -0.44
C MET A 197 8.07 6.25 -0.17
N ALA A 198 8.11 7.54 -0.50
CA ALA A 198 9.25 8.40 -0.22
C ALA A 198 9.45 8.61 1.27
N VAL A 199 8.39 8.92 2.03
CA VAL A 199 8.48 9.10 3.48
C VAL A 199 8.98 7.83 4.18
N ALA A 200 8.54 6.66 3.71
CA ALA A 200 8.91 5.38 4.29
C ALA A 200 10.37 4.99 4.04
N GLN A 201 10.96 5.47 2.93
CA GLN A 201 12.36 5.24 2.58
C GLN A 201 13.30 6.36 3.03
N ALA A 202 12.77 7.54 3.30
CA ALA A 202 13.53 8.74 3.59
C ALA A 202 14.32 8.63 4.90
N ARG A 203 15.51 9.25 4.90
CA ARG A 203 16.24 9.51 6.15
C ARG A 203 15.51 10.57 6.95
N HIS A 204 15.66 10.54 8.28
CA HIS A 204 14.93 11.43 9.22
C HIS A 204 14.83 12.89 8.78
N ARG A 205 15.92 13.50 8.30
CA ARG A 205 15.91 14.89 7.81
C ARG A 205 14.98 15.10 6.61
N GLN A 206 15.05 14.22 5.61
CA GLN A 206 14.19 14.29 4.42
C GLN A 206 12.74 13.98 4.77
N SER A 207 12.49 13.04 5.69
CA SER A 207 11.13 12.75 6.18
C SER A 207 10.53 13.96 6.89
N GLU A 208 11.28 14.61 7.80
CA GLU A 208 10.84 15.82 8.50
C GLU A 208 10.56 16.97 7.53
N GLU A 209 11.39 17.13 6.51
CA GLU A 209 11.20 18.14 5.46
C GLU A 209 9.94 17.89 4.62
N LEU A 210 9.73 16.65 4.17
CA LEU A 210 8.52 16.26 3.43
C LEU A 210 7.26 16.51 4.25
N LEU A 211 7.24 16.08 5.53
CA LEU A 211 6.09 16.27 6.41
C LEU A 211 5.86 17.75 6.76
N SER A 212 6.91 18.52 7.02
CA SER A 212 6.79 19.96 7.29
C SER A 212 6.16 20.68 6.10
N ARG A 213 6.68 20.44 4.89
CA ARG A 213 6.14 21.04 3.65
C ARG A 213 4.70 20.60 3.39
N LEU A 214 4.37 19.34 3.65
CA LEU A 214 3.00 18.82 3.52
C LEU A 214 2.04 19.47 4.54
N LEU A 215 2.50 19.71 5.76
CA LEU A 215 1.73 20.39 6.80
C LEU A 215 1.49 21.86 6.48
N ASP A 216 2.49 22.56 5.93
CA ASP A 216 2.34 23.93 5.45
C ASP A 216 1.34 24.00 4.30
N ARG A 217 1.44 23.08 3.34
CA ARG A 217 0.46 22.93 2.27
C ARG A 217 -0.95 22.67 2.81
N PHE A 218 -1.09 21.82 3.83
CA PHE A 218 -2.37 21.57 4.50
C PHE A 218 -2.96 22.87 5.10
N ARG A 219 -2.13 23.73 5.69
CA ARG A 219 -2.59 25.02 6.24
C ARG A 219 -3.06 25.98 5.14
N GLU A 220 -2.41 25.98 3.98
CA GLU A 220 -2.67 26.91 2.88
C GLU A 220 -3.81 26.45 1.95
N ASP A 221 -3.81 25.18 1.51
CA ASP A 221 -4.72 24.63 0.50
C ASP A 221 -6.03 24.15 1.12
N ARG A 222 -6.93 25.11 1.44
CA ARG A 222 -8.21 24.83 2.11
C ARG A 222 -9.10 23.84 1.33
N LEU A 223 -9.01 23.84 0.01
CA LEU A 223 -9.80 22.94 -0.85
C LEU A 223 -9.35 21.48 -0.70
N ARG A 224 -8.04 21.24 -0.61
CA ARG A 224 -7.47 19.88 -0.54
C ARG A 224 -7.13 19.42 0.87
N ARG A 225 -7.36 20.25 1.89
CA ARG A 225 -7.18 19.93 3.33
C ARG A 225 -7.64 18.52 3.71
N PRO A 226 -8.85 18.05 3.33
CA PRO A 226 -9.31 16.73 3.75
C PRO A 226 -8.48 15.58 3.16
N ALA A 227 -7.99 15.71 1.93
CA ALA A 227 -7.12 14.72 1.30
C ALA A 227 -5.71 14.73 1.92
N LEU A 228 -5.17 15.94 2.16
CA LEU A 228 -3.84 16.15 2.75
C LEU A 228 -3.78 15.71 4.22
N ALA A 229 -4.87 15.88 4.99
CA ALA A 229 -4.95 15.42 6.37
C ALA A 229 -4.80 13.89 6.48
N GLY A 230 -5.49 13.14 5.62
CA GLY A 230 -5.36 11.67 5.60
C GLY A 230 -3.99 11.22 5.14
N LEU A 231 -3.38 11.98 4.23
CA LEU A 231 -2.01 11.70 3.80
C LEU A 231 -0.98 11.98 4.90
N LEU A 232 -1.14 13.06 5.68
CA LEU A 232 -0.28 13.33 6.84
C LEU A 232 -0.31 12.16 7.83
N GLN A 233 -1.49 11.62 8.13
CA GLN A 233 -1.63 10.45 8.99
C GLN A 233 -0.91 9.22 8.41
N GLU A 234 -1.10 8.96 7.12
CA GLU A 234 -0.46 7.85 6.40
C GLU A 234 1.07 7.98 6.40
N CYS A 235 1.60 9.18 6.16
CA CYS A 235 3.01 9.48 6.25
C CYS A 235 3.56 9.24 7.66
N VAL A 236 2.87 9.71 8.71
CA VAL A 236 3.28 9.48 10.12
C VAL A 236 3.36 7.99 10.44
N ARG A 237 2.41 7.17 9.98
CA ARG A 237 2.41 5.72 10.21
C ARG A 237 3.59 5.01 9.53
N ASN A 238 4.06 5.55 8.41
CA ASN A 238 5.14 4.98 7.62
C ASN A 238 6.52 5.58 7.94
N THR A 239 6.62 6.57 8.85
CA THR A 239 7.92 7.15 9.22
C THR A 239 8.55 6.40 10.41
N HIS A 240 9.82 6.02 10.30
CA HIS A 240 10.53 5.37 11.42
C HIS A 240 10.97 6.36 12.52
N ARG A 241 11.37 7.57 12.13
CA ARG A 241 11.85 8.62 13.04
C ARG A 241 11.32 9.98 12.59
N LEU A 242 10.69 10.68 13.52
CA LEU A 242 10.07 11.99 13.30
C LEU A 242 10.12 12.80 14.58
N ASP A 243 10.42 14.09 14.47
CA ASP A 243 10.31 15.05 15.57
C ASP A 243 8.92 15.00 16.26
N PRO A 244 8.86 14.93 17.61
CA PRO A 244 7.59 14.82 18.33
C PRO A 244 6.65 16.02 18.18
N SER A 245 7.16 17.22 17.90
CA SER A 245 6.31 18.38 17.64
C SER A 245 5.68 18.31 16.25
N LEU A 246 6.43 17.86 15.25
CA LEU A 246 5.93 17.65 13.90
C LEU A 246 4.91 16.51 13.84
N ARG A 247 5.16 15.41 14.57
CA ARG A 247 4.20 14.30 14.72
C ARG A 247 2.87 14.78 15.28
N ARG A 248 2.90 15.49 16.41
CA ARG A 248 1.70 16.04 17.05
C ARG A 248 0.95 16.98 16.11
N ALA A 249 1.66 17.86 15.41
CA ALA A 249 1.02 18.78 14.48
C ALA A 249 0.33 18.07 13.29
N ALA A 250 0.92 16.97 12.80
CA ALA A 250 0.29 16.13 11.77
C ALA A 250 -0.93 15.36 12.30
N GLU A 251 -0.85 14.83 13.52
CA GLU A 251 -1.98 14.18 14.21
C GLU A 251 -3.12 15.18 14.49
N ASP A 252 -2.81 16.39 14.94
CA ASP A 252 -3.78 17.47 15.16
C ASP A 252 -4.44 17.92 13.85
N ALA A 253 -3.67 18.02 12.76
CA ALA A 253 -4.21 18.32 11.44
C ALA A 253 -5.23 17.26 10.97
N TRP A 254 -4.96 15.99 11.26
CA TRP A 254 -5.91 14.91 11.01
C TRP A 254 -7.18 15.04 11.88
N GLN A 255 -7.03 15.26 13.19
CA GLN A 255 -8.16 15.35 14.12
C GLN A 255 -9.06 16.57 13.83
N THR A 256 -8.46 17.73 13.55
CA THR A 256 -9.19 18.97 13.26
C THR A 256 -9.97 18.90 11.96
N THR A 257 -9.46 18.16 10.95
CA THR A 257 -10.15 17.97 9.67
C THR A 257 -11.17 16.82 9.74
N GLY A 258 -10.96 15.84 10.62
CA GLY A 258 -11.94 14.80 10.94
C GLY A 258 -13.12 15.30 11.79
N SER A 259 -13.02 16.51 12.33
CA SER A 259 -14.03 17.15 13.19
C SER A 259 -14.79 18.27 12.48
N ASP A 260 -15.19 18.09 11.21
CA ASP A 260 -16.28 18.92 10.69
C ASP A 260 -17.60 18.37 11.27
N PRO A 261 -18.22 19.03 12.28
CA PRO A 261 -19.48 18.57 12.86
C PRO A 261 -20.63 18.55 11.84
N GLY A 262 -20.46 19.14 10.65
CA GLY A 262 -21.47 19.20 9.59
C GLY A 262 -21.47 18.03 8.61
N GLN A 263 -20.34 17.32 8.42
CA GLN A 263 -20.23 16.28 7.39
C GLN A 263 -20.56 14.89 7.98
N SER A 264 -21.82 14.70 8.35
CA SER A 264 -22.35 13.39 8.76
C SER A 264 -22.56 12.51 7.55
N TRP A 265 -22.03 11.29 7.58
CA TRP A 265 -22.25 10.27 6.55
C TRP A 265 -23.03 9.10 7.16
N PHE A 266 -23.69 8.34 6.28
CA PHE A 266 -24.64 7.32 6.69
C PHE A 266 -24.19 5.97 6.15
N LEU A 267 -23.97 5.04 7.07
CA LEU A 267 -23.80 3.64 6.77
C LEU A 267 -25.17 2.98 6.82
N TRP A 268 -25.58 2.41 5.69
CA TRP A 268 -26.79 1.63 5.58
C TRP A 268 -26.44 0.15 5.54
N LEU A 269 -27.11 -0.62 6.38
CA LEU A 269 -26.98 -2.07 6.43
C LEU A 269 -28.27 -2.67 5.87
N ASN A 270 -28.16 -3.57 4.89
CA ASN A 270 -29.31 -4.23 4.28
C ASN A 270 -29.13 -5.75 4.34
N SER A 271 -30.12 -6.43 4.89
CA SER A 271 -30.18 -7.90 4.91
C SER A 271 -31.60 -8.37 4.59
N ALA A 272 -31.73 -9.60 4.09
CA ALA A 272 -33.01 -10.28 3.95
C ALA A 272 -33.63 -10.65 5.32
N ASP A 273 -32.82 -10.73 6.38
CA ASP A 273 -33.28 -11.01 7.74
C ASP A 273 -33.02 -9.82 8.69
N PRO A 274 -34.06 -9.23 9.31
CA PRO A 274 -33.92 -8.15 10.28
C PRO A 274 -33.01 -8.46 11.48
N SER A 275 -32.94 -9.73 11.88
CA SER A 275 -32.10 -10.16 13.01
C SER A 275 -30.60 -9.98 12.71
N THR A 276 -30.24 -10.17 11.43
CA THR A 276 -28.89 -9.97 10.89
C THR A 276 -28.46 -8.52 11.01
N THR A 277 -29.29 -7.61 10.49
CA THR A 277 -29.01 -6.18 10.49
C THR A 277 -28.85 -5.67 11.93
N SER A 278 -29.69 -6.14 12.85
CA SER A 278 -29.63 -5.79 14.27
C SER A 278 -28.36 -6.31 14.95
N SER A 279 -27.96 -7.56 14.66
CA SER A 279 -26.75 -8.16 15.20
C SER A 279 -25.48 -7.46 14.73
N LEU A 280 -25.37 -7.20 13.43
CA LEU A 280 -24.23 -6.49 12.85
C LEU A 280 -24.15 -5.05 13.35
N THR A 281 -25.30 -4.37 13.47
CA THR A 281 -25.38 -3.03 14.07
C THR A 281 -24.80 -3.02 15.48
N GLY A 282 -25.24 -3.96 16.33
CA GLY A 282 -24.73 -4.11 17.69
C GLY A 282 -23.23 -4.40 17.73
N TRP A 283 -22.73 -5.23 16.80
CA TRP A 283 -21.31 -5.53 16.69
C TRP A 283 -20.47 -4.32 16.29
N LEU A 284 -20.85 -3.61 15.23
CA LEU A 284 -20.14 -2.42 14.76
C LEU A 284 -20.11 -1.32 15.83
N LEU A 285 -21.19 -1.17 16.60
CA LEU A 285 -21.25 -0.28 17.76
C LEU A 285 -20.38 -0.76 18.93
N ALA A 286 -20.07 -2.06 19.04
CA ALA A 286 -19.24 -2.61 20.09
C ALA A 286 -17.74 -2.66 19.72
N GLU A 287 -17.41 -2.76 18.44
CA GLU A 287 -16.08 -3.02 17.89
C GLU A 287 -15.04 -1.95 18.31
N PRO A 288 -13.99 -2.33 19.08
CA PRO A 288 -12.99 -1.39 19.58
C PRO A 288 -12.17 -0.68 18.49
N THR A 289 -11.87 -1.35 17.38
CA THR A 289 -11.11 -0.75 16.26
C THR A 289 -11.88 0.35 15.54
N LEU A 290 -13.21 0.33 15.68
CA LEU A 290 -14.14 1.33 15.16
C LEU A 290 -14.44 2.45 16.17
N ARG A 291 -13.64 2.59 17.25
CA ARG A 291 -13.75 3.69 18.23
C ARG A 291 -12.62 4.69 18.03
N HIS A 292 -12.95 5.97 17.90
CA HIS A 292 -11.97 7.05 17.76
C HIS A 292 -12.17 8.11 18.84
N GLY A 293 -11.08 8.59 19.45
CA GLY A 293 -11.10 9.72 20.38
C GLY A 293 -11.90 9.51 21.67
N GLY A 294 -12.10 8.27 22.13
CA GLY A 294 -12.83 7.98 23.38
C GLY A 294 -14.35 7.83 23.23
N GLY A 295 -14.87 7.78 22.00
CA GLY A 295 -16.29 7.51 21.71
C GLY A 295 -16.48 6.52 20.55
N LEU A 296 -17.73 6.07 20.34
CA LEU A 296 -18.12 5.27 19.17
C LEU A 296 -18.09 6.15 17.92
N THR A 297 -17.48 5.66 16.84
CA THR A 297 -17.54 6.35 15.54
C THR A 297 -18.93 6.26 14.90
N PHE A 298 -19.75 5.31 15.33
CA PHE A 298 -21.13 5.11 14.90
C PHE A 298 -22.12 5.51 16.00
N VAL A 299 -23.21 6.16 15.62
CA VAL A 299 -24.35 6.43 16.49
C VAL A 299 -25.63 6.01 15.76
N GLU A 300 -26.44 5.19 16.42
CA GLU A 300 -27.77 4.84 15.93
C GLU A 300 -28.68 6.08 16.01
N LEU A 301 -29.43 6.35 14.94
CA LEU A 301 -30.33 7.49 14.89
C LEU A 301 -31.77 7.07 15.24
N PRO A 302 -32.50 7.90 16.01
CA PRO A 302 -33.95 7.75 16.13
C PRO A 302 -34.57 7.76 14.73
N TYR A 303 -35.62 6.96 14.50
CA TYR A 303 -36.28 6.83 13.20
C TYR A 303 -36.71 8.19 12.61
N SER A 304 -37.05 9.17 13.45
CA SER A 304 -37.41 10.53 13.05
C SER A 304 -36.26 11.38 12.49
N GLU A 305 -35.01 10.98 12.70
CA GLU A 305 -33.80 11.69 12.27
C GLU A 305 -33.03 10.95 11.17
N GLN A 306 -33.52 9.77 10.74
CA GLN A 306 -32.86 8.99 9.69
C GLN A 306 -33.12 9.60 8.30
N PRO A 307 -32.10 9.71 7.43
CA PRO A 307 -32.31 10.07 6.04
C PRO A 307 -33.11 8.99 5.31
N THR A 308 -33.62 9.32 4.13
CA THR A 308 -34.35 8.34 3.32
C THR A 308 -33.40 7.20 2.91
N PRO A 309 -33.78 5.92 3.10
CA PRO A 309 -32.95 4.79 2.69
C PRO A 309 -32.74 4.80 1.18
N PRO A 310 -31.54 4.37 0.71
CA PRO A 310 -31.30 4.10 -0.71
C PRO A 310 -32.33 3.13 -1.32
N PRO A 311 -32.58 3.20 -2.63
CA PRO A 311 -33.49 2.27 -3.31
C PRO A 311 -33.02 0.81 -3.19
N ASP A 312 -33.97 -0.12 -3.26
CA ASP A 312 -33.78 -1.58 -3.21
C ASP A 312 -33.28 -2.15 -1.86
N MET A 313 -33.61 -1.49 -0.74
CA MET A 313 -33.37 -2.03 0.61
C MET A 313 -34.59 -2.76 1.17
N HIS A 314 -34.39 -3.96 1.71
CA HIS A 314 -35.44 -4.78 2.33
C HIS A 314 -35.62 -4.44 3.80
N HIS A 315 -34.54 -4.51 4.58
CA HIS A 315 -34.53 -4.24 6.02
C HIS A 315 -33.36 -3.31 6.39
N PRO A 316 -33.48 -2.01 6.05
CA PRO A 316 -32.40 -1.06 6.26
C PRO A 316 -32.22 -0.72 7.74
N ALA A 317 -30.98 -0.78 8.23
CA ALA A 317 -30.56 -0.05 9.44
C ALA A 317 -29.61 1.07 9.06
N CYS A 318 -29.76 2.21 9.73
CA CYS A 318 -28.95 3.41 9.48
C CYS A 318 -28.06 3.71 10.68
N LEU A 319 -26.76 3.80 10.43
CA LEU A 319 -25.79 4.29 11.39
C LEU A 319 -25.23 5.63 10.92
N ARG A 320 -25.30 6.65 11.78
CA ARG A 320 -24.64 7.93 11.54
C ARG A 320 -23.19 7.83 11.97
N MET A 321 -22.30 8.28 11.10
CA MET A 321 -20.87 8.25 11.35
C MET A 321 -20.35 9.63 11.74
N ARG A 322 -19.57 9.68 12.82
CA ARG A 322 -18.92 10.89 13.32
C ARG A 322 -17.41 10.76 13.12
N GLY A 323 -16.87 11.49 12.15
CA GLY A 323 -15.45 11.40 11.77
C GLY A 323 -15.18 10.34 10.70
N ARG A 324 -13.92 10.05 10.40
CA ARG A 324 -13.53 9.13 9.32
C ARG A 324 -13.21 7.73 9.87
N VAL A 325 -13.64 6.69 9.16
CA VAL A 325 -13.25 5.29 9.41
C VAL A 325 -12.50 4.79 8.19
N GLY A 326 -11.39 4.08 8.39
CA GLY A 326 -10.74 3.38 7.30
C GLY A 326 -11.67 2.32 6.72
N LEU A 327 -11.89 2.31 5.40
CA LEU A 327 -12.76 1.31 4.77
C LEU A 327 -12.32 -0.12 5.11
N GLY A 328 -11.00 -0.35 5.22
CA GLY A 328 -10.44 -1.62 5.67
C GLY A 328 -10.83 -2.01 7.09
N ASP A 329 -10.87 -1.06 8.04
CA ASP A 329 -11.28 -1.33 9.43
C ASP A 329 -12.78 -1.70 9.49
N LEU A 330 -13.61 -1.03 8.67
CA LEU A 330 -15.04 -1.35 8.56
C LEU A 330 -15.28 -2.74 7.96
N VAL A 331 -14.55 -3.08 6.89
CA VAL A 331 -14.63 -4.40 6.27
C VAL A 331 -14.11 -5.49 7.21
N ASP A 332 -12.98 -5.27 7.89
CA ASP A 332 -12.43 -6.20 8.86
C ASP A 332 -13.41 -6.48 10.00
N ALA A 333 -14.06 -5.44 10.53
CA ALA A 333 -15.09 -5.57 11.57
C ALA A 333 -16.30 -6.39 11.10
N ALA A 334 -16.78 -6.13 9.88
CA ALA A 334 -17.89 -6.87 9.28
C ALA A 334 -17.53 -8.35 9.01
N VAL A 335 -16.31 -8.61 8.55
CA VAL A 335 -15.78 -9.96 8.35
C VAL A 335 -15.62 -10.69 9.69
N ALA A 336 -15.12 -10.01 10.73
CA ALA A 336 -15.00 -10.56 12.07
C ALA A 336 -16.35 -10.96 12.66
N TRP A 337 -17.36 -10.10 12.51
CA TRP A 337 -18.74 -10.41 12.90
C TRP A 337 -19.28 -11.65 12.18
N ARG A 338 -19.12 -11.75 10.85
CA ARG A 338 -19.59 -12.90 10.06
C ARG A 338 -18.96 -14.21 10.54
N ASN A 339 -17.68 -14.20 10.88
CA ASN A 339 -16.99 -15.40 11.38
C ASN A 339 -17.57 -15.91 12.71
N VAL A 340 -18.22 -15.04 13.49
CA VAL A 340 -18.91 -15.39 14.75
C VAL A 340 -20.37 -15.80 14.49
N GLN A 341 -20.96 -15.40 13.36
CA GLN A 341 -22.36 -15.64 12.96
C GLN A 341 -22.43 -16.36 11.59
N PRO A 342 -22.07 -17.64 11.49
CA PRO A 342 -21.94 -18.35 10.21
C PRO A 342 -23.27 -18.71 9.52
N SER A 343 -24.43 -18.46 10.15
CA SER A 343 -25.75 -18.84 9.63
C SER A 343 -26.50 -17.73 8.90
N THR A 344 -25.82 -16.65 8.52
CA THR A 344 -26.45 -15.48 7.90
C THR A 344 -26.15 -15.43 6.41
N ASP A 345 -27.13 -15.87 5.62
CA ASP A 345 -27.08 -15.86 4.16
C ASP A 345 -27.24 -14.43 3.64
N HIS A 346 -26.13 -13.85 3.19
CA HIS A 346 -26.03 -12.62 2.38
C HIS A 346 -26.48 -11.32 3.09
N PHE A 347 -25.53 -10.41 3.31
CA PHE A 347 -25.84 -9.02 3.66
C PHE A 347 -25.10 -8.05 2.73
N ASP A 348 -25.78 -6.95 2.41
CA ASP A 348 -25.22 -5.85 1.64
C ASP A 348 -24.93 -4.68 2.58
N LEU A 349 -23.68 -4.23 2.59
CA LEU A 349 -23.29 -3.02 3.27
C LEU A 349 -23.25 -1.88 2.25
N VAL A 350 -24.08 -0.86 2.48
CA VAL A 350 -24.26 0.27 1.58
C VAL A 350 -23.77 1.56 2.24
N ILE A 351 -22.69 2.13 1.73
CA ILE A 351 -22.18 3.41 2.22
C ILE A 351 -22.78 4.53 1.37
N SER A 352 -23.41 5.52 2.00
CA SER A 352 -23.94 6.71 1.34
C SER A 352 -23.13 7.95 1.70
N VAL A 353 -22.54 8.59 0.67
CA VAL A 353 -21.71 9.80 0.82
C VAL A 353 -22.52 11.04 0.43
N PRO A 354 -22.66 12.05 1.33
CA PRO A 354 -23.54 13.21 1.11
C PRO A 354 -23.20 14.06 -0.12
N GLU A 355 -21.92 14.17 -0.49
CA GLU A 355 -21.46 15.12 -1.52
C GLU A 355 -21.39 14.56 -2.94
N SER A 356 -21.42 13.23 -3.09
CA SER A 356 -21.18 12.56 -4.38
C SER A 356 -22.29 11.61 -4.80
N SER A 357 -23.35 11.44 -3.99
CA SER A 357 -24.41 10.44 -4.22
C SER A 357 -23.86 9.05 -4.54
N MET A 358 -22.66 8.75 -4.06
CA MET A 358 -21.94 7.53 -4.36
C MET A 358 -22.44 6.44 -3.41
N LEU A 359 -22.96 5.37 -3.98
CA LEU A 359 -23.37 4.16 -3.28
C LEU A 359 -22.27 3.11 -3.47
N VAL A 360 -21.64 2.71 -2.37
CA VAL A 360 -20.69 1.58 -2.38
C VAL A 360 -21.40 0.39 -1.75
N ARG A 361 -21.59 -0.68 -2.54
CA ARG A 361 -22.13 -1.97 -2.09
C ARG A 361 -20.98 -2.92 -1.79
N ILE A 362 -20.90 -3.39 -0.56
CA ILE A 362 -19.90 -4.37 -0.13
C ILE A 362 -20.66 -5.64 0.23
N SER A 363 -20.41 -6.71 -0.54
CA SER A 363 -20.87 -8.05 -0.21
C SER A 363 -19.71 -8.83 0.39
N PRO A 364 -19.77 -9.27 1.65
CA PRO A 364 -18.69 -10.02 2.30
C PRO A 364 -18.39 -11.36 1.62
N ASP A 365 -19.30 -11.86 0.79
CA ASP A 365 -19.17 -13.11 0.06
C ASP A 365 -18.37 -12.94 -1.25
N HIS A 366 -18.19 -11.69 -1.69
CA HIS A 366 -17.34 -11.30 -2.81
C HIS A 366 -16.47 -10.08 -2.41
N PRO A 367 -15.25 -10.32 -1.88
CA PRO A 367 -14.35 -9.26 -1.40
C PRO A 367 -13.92 -8.28 -2.47
#